data_AF-A0AAV6X069-F1
#
_entry.id   AF-A0AAV6X069-F1
#
_cell.length_a   1.000
_cell.length_b   1.000
_cell.length_c   1.000
_cell.angle_alpha   90.00
_cell.angle_beta   90.00
_cell.angle_gamma   90.00
#
_symmetry.space_group_name_H-M   'P 1'
#
loop_
_entity.id
_entity.type
_entity.pdbx_description
1 polymer ?
#
loop_
_entity_poly.entity_id
_entity_poly.type
_entity_poly.pdbx_seq_one_letter_code
_entity_poly.pdbx_strand_id
1 'polypeptide(L)'
;MVVEHSYSCALERSFLYHGRIYVSAWHICFHSNVFSKQIKVIIPFGDIDEIKRSQHALINPAITIILRIGAGGHGVPPLGNPDGRVRYKFASFWNRNHVLRALQRTMKNYHAMFEAEKKEKEQSLLRAHSSSVKGTKRQSNIPEESVAKTEKFQPFIKEEVLSGIYGDIFPCTAEQVFKFLFDDSSTFASEYRTARKDTNLIMGRWHAADEYDGQVREVTFRTLCNSPMCPPYTGITEWQHAVLSADKKTLVFETVKQAHDVPFASYFEVHCKWSLETNSNSSCNVDIKVGVHFKKWCLMQSKIREGAVNENKKEFKIMLDAARSYINSKTSNREIENIAPSSIVI
;
A
#
# COMPACT_ATOMS: atom_id res chain seq x y z
N MET A 1 1.31 1.70 -14.11
CA MET A 1 2.67 1.17 -14.29
C MET A 1 3.61 2.33 -14.26
N VAL A 2 4.49 2.39 -13.27
CA VAL A 2 5.54 3.41 -13.25
C VAL A 2 6.63 2.96 -14.20
N VAL A 3 7.05 3.90 -15.02
CA VAL A 3 8.04 3.67 -16.06
C VAL A 3 9.39 4.10 -15.51
N GLU A 4 10.31 3.16 -15.38
CA GLU A 4 11.70 3.46 -15.01
C GLU A 4 12.44 4.08 -16.20
N HIS A 5 12.18 3.56 -17.40
CA HIS A 5 12.80 4.01 -18.63
C HIS A 5 11.82 4.04 -19.80
N SER A 6 11.90 5.06 -20.67
CA SER A 6 11.14 5.09 -21.92
C SER A 6 12.01 5.46 -23.11
N TYR A 7 11.76 4.81 -24.25
CA TYR A 7 12.55 5.03 -25.46
C TYR A 7 11.65 5.07 -26.70
N SER A 8 11.92 6.02 -27.60
CA SER A 8 11.30 6.02 -28.93
C SER A 8 11.81 4.84 -29.75
N CYS A 9 10.91 4.17 -30.46
CA CYS A 9 11.22 3.05 -31.34
C CYS A 9 10.10 2.82 -32.36
N ALA A 10 10.23 1.79 -33.17
CA ALA A 10 9.15 1.29 -34.01
C ALA A 10 8.99 -0.23 -33.84
N LEU A 11 7.75 -0.70 -33.68
CA LEU A 11 7.43 -2.12 -33.65
C LEU A 11 7.30 -2.64 -35.10
N GLU A 12 8.04 -3.70 -35.42
CA GLU A 12 7.97 -4.38 -36.71
C GLU A 12 6.80 -5.37 -36.77
N ARG A 13 5.90 -5.15 -37.74
CA ARG A 13 4.91 -6.15 -38.19
C ARG A 13 4.89 -6.16 -39.72
N SER A 14 3.71 -6.10 -40.35
CA SER A 14 3.60 -5.86 -41.80
C SER A 14 4.23 -4.53 -42.24
N PHE A 15 4.34 -3.58 -41.30
CA PHE A 15 5.02 -2.29 -41.44
C PHE A 15 5.57 -1.86 -40.07
N LEU A 16 6.39 -0.80 -40.06
CA LEU A 16 6.94 -0.22 -38.84
C LEU A 16 5.92 0.72 -38.19
N TYR A 17 5.50 0.40 -36.96
CA TYR A 17 4.64 1.25 -36.16
C TYR A 17 5.49 2.08 -35.21
N HIS A 18 5.64 3.38 -35.49
CA HIS A 18 6.39 4.29 -34.63
C HIS A 18 5.67 4.53 -33.30
N GLY A 19 6.41 4.42 -32.20
CA GLY A 19 5.86 4.54 -30.87
C GLY A 19 6.95 4.62 -29.82
N ARG A 20 6.58 4.23 -28.60
CA ARG A 20 7.48 4.25 -27.45
C ARG A 20 7.42 2.92 -26.72
N ILE A 21 8.59 2.44 -26.32
CA ILE A 21 8.72 1.35 -25.36
C ILE A 21 8.84 1.94 -23.96
N TYR A 22 8.23 1.29 -23.00
CA TYR A 22 8.19 1.67 -21.59
C TYR A 22 8.65 0.45 -20.79
N VAL A 23 9.65 0.64 -19.93
CA VAL A 23 10.26 -0.44 -19.15
C VAL A 23 9.96 -0.18 -17.68
N SER A 24 9.42 -1.18 -17.00
CA SER A 24 9.22 -1.22 -15.55
C SER A 24 10.00 -2.40 -14.96
N ALA A 25 9.98 -2.58 -13.64
CA ALA A 25 10.60 -3.74 -13.00
C ALA A 25 10.01 -5.10 -13.45
N TRP A 26 8.76 -5.13 -13.92
CA TRP A 26 8.01 -6.37 -14.18
C TRP A 26 7.55 -6.55 -15.62
N HIS A 27 7.42 -5.46 -16.37
CA HIS A 27 6.90 -5.47 -17.73
C HIS A 27 7.67 -4.56 -18.67
N ILE A 28 7.74 -4.98 -19.93
CA ILE A 28 8.08 -4.15 -21.09
C ILE A 28 6.78 -3.88 -21.84
N CYS A 29 6.43 -2.61 -22.04
CA CYS A 29 5.23 -2.22 -22.76
C CYS A 29 5.58 -1.40 -23.99
N PHE A 30 4.77 -1.50 -25.04
CA PHE A 30 4.87 -0.64 -26.22
C PHE A 30 3.54 0.03 -26.50
N HIS A 31 3.57 1.30 -26.85
CA HIS A 31 2.41 2.06 -27.29
C HIS A 31 2.73 2.86 -28.56
N SER A 32 1.83 2.79 -29.53
CA SER A 32 1.86 3.56 -30.77
C SER A 32 0.46 4.08 -31.09
N ASN A 33 0.40 5.30 -31.63
CA ASN A 33 -0.82 5.90 -32.16
C ASN A 33 -0.49 6.51 -33.53
N VAL A 34 -0.68 5.71 -34.58
CA VAL A 34 -0.35 6.11 -35.96
C VAL A 34 -1.56 5.74 -36.84
N PHE A 35 -1.99 6.66 -37.72
CA PHE A 35 -3.20 6.54 -38.56
C PHE A 35 -4.49 6.22 -37.76
N SER A 36 -4.66 6.85 -36.59
CA SER A 36 -5.80 6.62 -35.68
C SER A 36 -5.94 5.17 -35.17
N LYS A 37 -4.93 4.32 -35.39
CA LYS A 37 -4.87 2.95 -34.88
C LYS A 37 -3.98 2.90 -33.65
N GLN A 38 -4.58 2.61 -32.49
CA GLN A 38 -3.83 2.37 -31.26
C GLN A 38 -3.26 0.96 -31.25
N ILE A 39 -1.96 0.85 -31.00
CA ILE A 39 -1.28 -0.43 -30.78
C ILE A 39 -0.68 -0.42 -29.38
N LYS A 40 -1.02 -1.46 -28.61
CA LYS A 40 -0.53 -1.71 -27.26
C LYS A 40 0.03 -3.13 -27.18
N VAL A 41 1.22 -3.27 -26.63
CA VAL A 41 1.85 -4.55 -26.31
C VAL A 41 2.29 -4.51 -24.85
N ILE A 42 2.07 -5.59 -24.12
CA ILE A 42 2.53 -5.77 -22.74
C ILE A 42 3.27 -7.11 -22.69
N ILE A 43 4.52 -7.08 -22.22
CA ILE A 43 5.40 -8.25 -22.16
C ILE A 43 5.89 -8.39 -20.70
N PRO A 44 5.36 -9.33 -19.91
CA PRO A 44 5.90 -9.64 -18.59
C PRO A 44 7.33 -10.17 -18.70
N PHE A 45 8.23 -9.76 -17.80
CA PHE A 45 9.60 -10.29 -17.78
C PHE A 45 9.65 -11.81 -17.51
N GLY A 46 8.66 -12.35 -16.80
CA GLY A 46 8.53 -13.79 -16.56
C GLY A 46 8.26 -14.62 -17.81
N ASP A 47 7.73 -13.99 -18.86
CA ASP A 47 7.41 -14.63 -20.13
C ASP A 47 8.59 -14.62 -21.10
N ILE A 48 9.62 -13.81 -20.83
CA ILE A 48 10.74 -13.61 -21.74
C ILE A 48 11.71 -14.79 -21.63
N ASP A 49 12.04 -15.34 -22.79
CA ASP A 49 13.09 -16.34 -22.98
C ASP A 49 14.42 -15.65 -23.31
N GLU A 50 14.41 -14.71 -24.26
CA GLU A 50 15.62 -14.07 -24.76
C GLU A 50 15.38 -12.60 -25.16
N ILE A 51 16.36 -11.72 -24.87
CA ILE A 51 16.45 -10.36 -25.42
C ILE A 51 17.78 -10.22 -26.17
N LYS A 52 17.73 -10.04 -27.48
CA LYS A 52 18.94 -9.99 -28.32
C LYS A 52 19.00 -8.85 -29.31
N ARG A 53 20.23 -8.57 -29.75
CA ARG A 53 20.51 -7.73 -30.91
C ARG A 53 19.94 -8.40 -32.16
N SER A 54 19.35 -7.59 -33.02
CA SER A 54 18.88 -7.99 -34.34
C SER A 54 19.02 -6.83 -35.33
N GLN A 55 18.60 -7.06 -36.57
CA GLN A 55 18.52 -6.05 -37.62
C GLN A 55 17.16 -6.15 -38.32
N HIS A 56 16.64 -5.02 -38.79
CA HIS A 56 15.52 -4.92 -39.71
C HIS A 56 16.04 -4.51 -41.09
N ALA A 57 15.57 -5.16 -42.16
CA ALA A 57 15.97 -4.89 -43.54
C ALA A 57 17.50 -4.76 -43.73
N LEU A 58 18.29 -5.63 -43.09
CA LEU A 58 19.76 -5.69 -43.10
C LEU A 58 20.52 -4.52 -42.46
N ILE A 59 20.01 -3.29 -42.53
CA ILE A 59 20.75 -2.08 -42.13
C ILE A 59 20.25 -1.44 -40.83
N ASN A 60 18.99 -1.62 -40.44
CA ASN A 60 18.39 -0.90 -39.32
C ASN A 60 18.60 -1.68 -38.00
N PRO A 61 19.39 -1.17 -37.03
CA PRO A 61 19.63 -1.86 -35.77
C PRO A 61 18.34 -2.06 -34.97
N ALA A 62 18.10 -3.31 -34.55
CA ALA A 62 16.90 -3.69 -33.83
C ALA A 62 17.21 -4.47 -32.54
N ILE A 63 16.17 -4.61 -31.71
CA ILE A 63 16.13 -5.49 -30.54
C ILE A 63 14.97 -6.47 -30.77
N THR A 64 15.25 -7.76 -30.64
CA THR A 64 14.21 -8.80 -30.68
C THR A 64 14.04 -9.37 -29.28
N ILE A 65 12.80 -9.40 -28.81
CA ILE A 65 12.37 -10.04 -27.57
C ILE A 65 11.62 -11.32 -27.97
N ILE A 66 12.06 -12.45 -27.43
CA ILE A 66 11.50 -13.78 -27.68
C ILE A 66 10.88 -14.26 -26.38
N LEU A 67 9.63 -14.73 -26.45
CA LEU A 67 8.93 -15.29 -25.30
C LEU A 67 9.08 -16.80 -25.25
N ARG A 68 8.90 -17.36 -24.04
CA ARG A 68 8.84 -18.79 -23.81
C ARG A 68 7.68 -19.41 -24.57
N ILE A 69 7.78 -20.70 -24.89
CA ILE A 69 6.70 -21.44 -25.54
C ILE A 69 5.46 -21.39 -24.65
N GLY A 70 4.31 -21.03 -25.24
CA GLY A 70 3.04 -20.87 -24.52
C GLY A 70 2.89 -19.54 -23.76
N ALA A 71 3.91 -18.67 -23.75
CA ALA A 71 3.84 -17.36 -23.11
C ALA A 71 3.38 -16.27 -24.09
N GLY A 72 2.63 -15.27 -23.59
CA GLY A 72 2.00 -14.22 -24.39
C GLY A 72 0.56 -14.54 -24.85
N GLY A 73 0.00 -13.65 -25.69
CA GLY A 73 -1.39 -13.74 -26.20
C GLY A 73 -2.26 -12.50 -25.93
N HIS A 74 -1.82 -11.56 -25.08
CA HIS A 74 -2.54 -10.31 -24.84
C HIS A 74 -2.10 -9.21 -25.83
N GLY A 75 -2.89 -9.02 -26.89
CA GLY A 75 -2.68 -7.99 -27.90
C GLY A 75 -2.49 -8.54 -29.31
N VAL A 76 -1.73 -7.82 -30.13
CA VAL A 76 -1.66 -8.03 -31.59
C VAL A 76 -0.84 -9.29 -31.94
N PRO A 77 -1.31 -10.19 -32.83
CA PRO A 77 -0.65 -11.47 -33.11
C PRO A 77 0.83 -11.32 -33.52
N PRO A 78 1.75 -12.17 -33.08
CA PRO A 78 3.15 -12.05 -33.48
C PRO A 78 3.40 -12.53 -34.91
N LEU A 79 4.55 -12.18 -35.47
CA LEU A 79 5.08 -12.81 -36.69
C LEU A 79 5.29 -14.30 -36.36
N GLY A 80 4.45 -15.16 -36.95
CA GLY A 80 4.50 -16.61 -36.76
C GLY A 80 5.91 -17.15 -37.00
N ASN A 81 6.33 -18.03 -36.11
CA ASN A 81 7.67 -18.59 -36.11
C ASN A 81 7.54 -20.13 -36.11
N PRO A 82 8.33 -20.87 -36.89
CA PRO A 82 8.18 -22.33 -36.99
C PRO A 82 8.34 -23.06 -35.64
N ASP A 83 9.03 -22.43 -34.68
CA ASP A 83 9.28 -22.96 -33.34
C ASP A 83 8.15 -22.70 -32.33
N GLY A 84 7.05 -22.05 -32.75
CA GLY A 84 5.90 -21.74 -31.90
C GLY A 84 6.13 -20.64 -30.86
N ARG A 85 7.30 -19.99 -30.81
CA ARG A 85 7.58 -18.91 -29.87
C ARG A 85 7.15 -17.55 -30.40
N VAL A 86 6.60 -16.73 -29.50
CA VAL A 86 6.19 -15.35 -29.77
C VAL A 86 7.43 -14.44 -29.85
N ARG A 87 7.48 -13.55 -30.85
CA ARG A 87 8.57 -12.59 -31.03
C ARG A 87 8.07 -11.17 -31.26
N TYR A 88 8.69 -10.22 -30.59
CA TYR A 88 8.52 -8.79 -30.82
C TYR A 88 9.85 -8.19 -31.27
N LYS A 89 9.87 -7.53 -32.44
CA LYS A 89 11.05 -6.84 -32.94
C LYS A 89 10.81 -5.34 -32.95
N PHE A 90 11.73 -4.62 -32.32
CA PHE A 90 11.71 -3.16 -32.22
C PHE A 90 12.94 -2.59 -32.92
N ALA A 91 12.71 -1.65 -33.83
CA ALA A 91 13.75 -0.96 -34.60
C ALA A 91 13.71 0.56 -34.32
N SER A 92 14.57 1.32 -35.01
CA SER A 92 14.55 2.79 -34.98
C SER A 92 14.79 3.40 -33.59
N PHE A 93 15.64 2.76 -32.78
CA PHE A 93 16.13 3.32 -31.53
C PHE A 93 17.23 4.34 -31.79
N TRP A 94 17.19 5.48 -31.09
CA TRP A 94 18.28 6.47 -31.12
C TRP A 94 19.63 5.86 -30.69
N ASN A 95 19.62 5.04 -29.65
CA ASN A 95 20.80 4.31 -29.17
C ASN A 95 20.43 2.87 -28.76
N ARG A 96 20.33 1.98 -29.75
CA ARG A 96 19.95 0.56 -29.57
C ARG A 96 20.74 -0.14 -28.47
N ASN A 97 22.05 0.10 -28.40
CA ASN A 97 22.91 -0.61 -27.45
C ASN A 97 22.69 -0.16 -26.00
N HIS A 98 22.41 1.13 -25.78
CA HIS A 98 22.02 1.62 -24.45
C HIS A 98 20.69 0.99 -24.01
N VAL A 99 19.68 0.98 -24.89
CA VAL A 99 18.37 0.38 -24.59
C VAL A 99 18.50 -1.11 -24.30
N LEU A 100 19.26 -1.85 -25.10
CA LEU A 100 19.50 -3.27 -24.87
C LEU A 100 20.13 -3.54 -23.50
N ARG A 101 21.16 -2.76 -23.11
CA ARG A 101 21.79 -2.89 -21.79
C ARG A 101 20.81 -2.61 -20.65
N ALA A 102 19.94 -1.62 -20.80
CA ALA A 102 18.90 -1.33 -19.82
C ALA A 102 17.92 -2.52 -19.69
N LEU A 103 17.40 -3.04 -20.81
CA LEU A 103 16.52 -4.20 -20.83
C LEU A 103 17.16 -5.45 -20.20
N GLN A 104 18.41 -5.74 -20.56
CA GLN A 104 19.14 -6.88 -20.01
C GLN A 104 19.43 -6.73 -18.52
N ARG A 105 19.72 -5.50 -18.04
CA ARG A 105 19.89 -5.21 -16.62
C ARG A 105 18.60 -5.43 -15.84
N THR A 106 17.48 -4.93 -16.35
CA THR A 106 16.16 -5.13 -15.73
C THR A 106 15.79 -6.61 -15.71
N MET A 107 16.02 -7.34 -16.81
CA MET A 107 15.80 -8.79 -16.87
C MET A 107 16.67 -9.55 -15.86
N LYS A 108 17.96 -9.20 -15.72
CA LYS A 108 18.85 -9.80 -14.72
C LYS A 108 18.36 -9.54 -13.29
N ASN A 109 17.92 -8.31 -13.01
CA ASN A 109 17.37 -7.96 -11.71
C ASN A 109 16.11 -8.78 -11.40
N TYR A 110 15.20 -8.92 -12.38
CA TYR A 110 14.00 -9.75 -12.26
C TYR A 110 14.34 -11.22 -11.95
N HIS A 111 15.28 -11.84 -12.68
CA HIS A 111 15.68 -13.22 -12.43
C HIS A 111 16.35 -13.40 -11.06
N ALA A 112 17.22 -12.47 -10.67
CA ALA A 112 17.83 -12.50 -9.35
C ALA A 112 16.78 -12.42 -8.22
N MET A 113 15.74 -11.59 -8.42
CA MET A 113 14.61 -11.51 -7.50
C MET A 113 13.82 -12.84 -7.45
N PHE A 114 13.52 -13.44 -8.60
CA PHE A 114 12.75 -14.68 -8.69
C PHE A 114 13.50 -15.91 -8.12
N GLU A 115 14.79 -16.05 -8.39
CA GLU A 115 15.62 -17.12 -7.84
C GLU A 115 15.81 -16.98 -6.32
N ALA A 116 15.97 -15.76 -5.82
CA ALA A 116 16.01 -15.48 -4.39
C ALA A 116 14.68 -15.85 -3.71
N GLU A 117 13.55 -15.59 -4.36
CA GLU A 117 12.21 -15.99 -3.90
C GLU A 117 12.07 -17.51 -3.80
N LYS A 118 12.51 -18.26 -4.82
CA LYS A 118 12.44 -19.73 -4.84
C LYS A 118 13.26 -20.37 -3.71
N LYS A 119 14.51 -19.93 -3.53
CA LYS A 119 15.40 -20.46 -2.48
C LYS A 119 14.89 -20.16 -1.07
N GLU A 120 14.35 -18.97 -0.85
CA GLU A 120 13.82 -18.61 0.46
C GLU A 120 12.49 -19.32 0.76
N LYS A 121 11.66 -19.61 -0.26
CA LYS A 121 10.46 -20.44 -0.10
C LYS A 121 10.82 -21.85 0.35
N GLU A 122 11.83 -22.47 -0.28
CA GLU A 122 12.36 -23.78 0.11
C GLU A 122 12.92 -23.74 1.55
N GLN A 123 13.70 -22.71 1.89
CA GLN A 123 14.25 -22.55 3.24
C GLN A 123 13.16 -22.30 4.31
N SER A 124 12.11 -21.55 3.97
CA SER A 124 10.99 -21.28 4.87
C SER A 124 10.16 -22.54 5.14
N LEU A 125 9.95 -23.38 4.13
CA LEU A 125 9.32 -24.70 4.29
C LEU A 125 10.15 -25.58 5.25
N LEU A 126 11.48 -25.59 5.10
CA LEU A 126 12.37 -26.33 6.00
C LEU A 126 12.29 -25.84 7.45
N ARG A 127 12.22 -24.52 7.68
CA ARG A 127 12.06 -23.94 9.03
C ARG A 127 10.72 -24.36 9.66
N ALA A 128 9.63 -24.30 8.90
CA ALA A 128 8.29 -24.67 9.35
C ALA A 128 8.19 -26.17 9.73
N HIS A 129 8.82 -27.05 8.95
CA HIS A 129 8.87 -28.48 9.28
C HIS A 129 9.77 -28.79 10.50
N SER A 130 10.83 -28.02 10.75
CA SER A 130 11.67 -28.17 11.95
C SER A 130 10.98 -27.74 13.25
N SER A 131 9.95 -26.89 13.18
CA SER A 131 9.27 -26.38 14.39
C SER A 131 8.31 -27.39 15.04
N SER A 132 8.01 -28.52 14.38
CA SER A 132 7.00 -29.48 14.83
C SER A 132 7.49 -30.58 15.80
N VAL A 133 8.76 -30.57 16.24
CA VAL A 133 9.35 -31.70 16.99
C VAL A 133 9.60 -31.43 18.49
N LYS A 134 9.30 -30.25 19.03
CA LYS A 134 9.47 -30.00 20.48
C LYS A 134 8.21 -29.47 21.16
N GLY A 135 7.47 -30.40 21.77
CA GLY A 135 6.39 -30.06 22.70
C GLY A 135 5.66 -31.28 23.26
N THR A 136 6.36 -32.16 24.00
CA THR A 136 5.68 -33.18 24.84
C THR A 136 5.95 -32.91 26.32
N LYS A 137 4.85 -32.59 27.02
CA LYS A 137 4.52 -32.75 28.45
C LYS A 137 5.52 -32.24 29.50
N ARG A 138 5.04 -31.32 30.35
CA ARG A 138 4.94 -31.55 31.80
C ARG A 138 3.91 -30.62 32.44
N GLN A 139 3.18 -31.20 33.38
CA GLN A 139 2.01 -30.69 34.08
C GLN A 139 2.35 -30.63 35.57
N SER A 140 1.93 -29.58 36.26
CA SER A 140 1.74 -29.60 37.72
C SER A 140 0.81 -28.47 38.15
N ASN A 141 -0.31 -28.86 38.77
CA ASN A 141 -1.28 -28.04 39.51
C ASN A 141 -0.65 -27.52 40.82
N ILE A 142 -1.12 -26.45 41.50
CA ILE A 142 -2.26 -26.32 42.48
C ILE A 142 -2.15 -24.85 43.06
N PRO A 143 -3.14 -24.22 43.77
CA PRO A 143 -4.58 -23.95 43.56
C PRO A 143 -4.92 -22.43 43.46
N GLU A 144 -6.18 -22.14 43.13
CA GLU A 144 -6.78 -20.80 42.95
C GLU A 144 -6.94 -19.98 44.25
N GLU A 145 -6.70 -18.67 44.13
CA GLU A 145 -7.32 -17.65 44.98
C GLU A 145 -7.76 -16.46 44.10
N SER A 146 -8.93 -15.92 44.41
CA SER A 146 -9.77 -15.08 43.56
C SER A 146 -9.16 -13.74 43.15
N VAL A 147 -9.00 -13.52 41.84
CA VAL A 147 -8.86 -12.18 41.24
C VAL A 147 -9.76 -12.13 40.01
N ALA A 148 -10.49 -11.02 39.88
CA ALA A 148 -11.37 -10.73 38.75
C ALA A 148 -10.75 -11.20 37.42
N LYS A 149 -11.52 -11.96 36.64
CA LYS A 149 -11.11 -12.45 35.32
C LYS A 149 -10.61 -11.26 34.51
N THR A 150 -9.30 -11.11 34.38
CA THR A 150 -8.70 -10.22 33.40
C THR A 150 -9.03 -10.88 32.06
N GLU A 151 -10.06 -10.40 31.38
CA GLU A 151 -10.28 -10.73 29.98
C GLU A 151 -8.97 -10.39 29.25
N LYS A 152 -8.26 -11.43 28.81
CA LYS A 152 -7.01 -11.28 28.08
C LYS A 152 -7.37 -10.94 26.64
N PHE A 153 -7.68 -9.67 26.40
CA PHE A 153 -7.85 -9.15 25.04
C PHE A 153 -6.56 -9.32 24.25
N GLN A 154 -6.71 -9.57 22.95
CA GLN A 154 -5.57 -9.71 22.05
C GLN A 154 -5.07 -8.32 21.63
N PRO A 155 -3.74 -8.11 21.45
CA PRO A 155 -3.25 -6.87 20.88
C PRO A 155 -3.77 -6.66 19.46
N PHE A 156 -4.37 -5.49 19.19
CA PHE A 156 -4.87 -5.14 17.85
C PHE A 156 -3.74 -4.87 16.85
N ILE A 157 -2.60 -4.37 17.34
CA ILE A 157 -1.42 -4.07 16.53
C ILE A 157 -0.14 -4.73 17.05
N LYS A 158 0.90 -4.73 16.21
CA LYS A 158 2.26 -5.13 16.56
C LYS A 158 3.07 -3.92 17.00
N GLU A 159 3.05 -3.62 18.29
CA GLU A 159 3.68 -2.43 18.85
C GLU A 159 5.21 -2.41 18.63
N GLU A 160 5.84 -3.59 18.57
CA GLU A 160 7.29 -3.77 18.37
C GLU A 160 7.80 -3.29 17.00
N VAL A 161 6.93 -3.12 16.01
CA VAL A 161 7.32 -2.61 14.68
C VAL A 161 7.16 -1.11 14.53
N LEU A 162 6.57 -0.44 15.52
CA LEU A 162 6.20 0.97 15.42
C LEU A 162 7.38 1.88 15.73
N SER A 163 7.39 3.04 15.09
CA SER A 163 8.32 4.13 15.38
C SER A 163 7.56 5.45 15.45
N GLY A 164 7.95 6.33 16.37
CA GLY A 164 7.34 7.66 16.52
C GLY A 164 7.51 8.50 15.27
N ILE A 165 6.43 9.10 14.81
CA ILE A 165 6.41 9.95 13.62
C ILE A 165 5.91 11.36 13.88
N TYR A 166 5.16 11.58 14.95
CA TYR A 166 4.58 12.86 15.32
C TYR A 166 4.30 12.90 16.82
N GLY A 167 4.54 14.07 17.43
CA GLY A 167 4.23 14.35 18.82
C GLY A 167 3.96 15.84 18.98
N ASP A 168 2.78 16.21 19.47
CA ASP A 168 2.35 17.62 19.59
C ASP A 168 1.13 17.77 20.51
N ILE A 169 0.65 19.01 20.69
CA ILE A 169 -0.55 19.34 21.44
C ILE A 169 -1.70 19.64 20.47
N PHE A 170 -2.85 19.01 20.69
CA PHE A 170 -4.10 19.30 20.00
C PHE A 170 -4.97 20.27 20.83
N PRO A 171 -5.66 21.23 20.19
CA PRO A 171 -6.47 22.25 20.87
C PRO A 171 -7.88 21.72 21.22
N CYS A 172 -7.95 20.51 21.76
CA CYS A 172 -9.18 19.88 22.23
C CYS A 172 -8.85 18.71 23.17
N THR A 173 -9.84 18.19 23.90
CA THR A 173 -9.68 17.01 24.76
C THR A 173 -9.65 15.71 23.95
N ALA A 174 -9.17 14.62 24.54
CA ALA A 174 -9.17 13.30 23.90
C ALA A 174 -10.59 12.84 23.48
N GLU A 175 -11.59 13.09 24.34
CA GLU A 175 -13.01 12.83 24.02
C GLU A 175 -13.47 13.62 22.79
N GLN A 176 -13.10 14.90 22.71
CA GLN A 176 -13.47 15.74 21.58
C GLN A 176 -12.78 15.27 20.28
N VAL A 177 -11.53 14.79 20.35
CA VAL A 177 -10.87 14.17 19.19
C VAL A 177 -11.68 12.97 18.69
N PHE A 178 -12.07 12.05 19.59
CA PHE A 178 -12.90 10.91 19.20
C PHE A 178 -14.21 11.36 18.55
N LYS A 179 -14.94 12.24 19.26
CA LYS A 179 -16.24 12.76 18.81
C LYS A 179 -16.18 13.48 17.47
N PHE A 180 -15.15 14.29 17.24
CA PHE A 180 -15.06 15.12 16.04
C PHE A 180 -14.38 14.43 14.88
N LEU A 181 -13.46 13.49 15.10
CA LEU A 181 -12.70 12.87 14.00
C LEU A 181 -13.14 11.45 13.67
N PHE A 182 -13.57 10.67 14.67
CA PHE A 182 -13.70 9.21 14.52
C PHE A 182 -15.13 8.69 14.70
N ASP A 183 -15.97 9.36 15.50
CA ASP A 183 -17.35 8.97 15.77
C ASP A 183 -18.19 8.79 14.50
N ASP A 184 -19.17 7.88 14.54
CA ASP A 184 -20.08 7.59 13.43
C ASP A 184 -20.85 8.83 12.94
N SER A 185 -21.09 9.82 13.81
CA SER A 185 -21.75 11.08 13.46
C SER A 185 -20.83 12.11 12.82
N SER A 186 -19.52 11.87 12.79
CA SER A 186 -18.57 12.82 12.19
C SER A 186 -18.48 12.66 10.67
N THR A 187 -18.49 13.80 9.97
CA THR A 187 -18.23 13.89 8.52
C THR A 187 -16.74 14.05 8.19
N PHE A 188 -15.87 14.24 9.19
CA PHE A 188 -14.44 14.54 8.98
C PHE A 188 -13.76 13.51 8.09
N ALA A 189 -13.92 12.21 8.39
CA ALA A 189 -13.28 11.15 7.61
C ALA A 189 -13.70 11.20 6.14
N SER A 190 -15.01 11.35 5.85
CA SER A 190 -15.49 11.45 4.47
C SER A 190 -15.01 12.71 3.75
N GLU A 191 -14.99 13.86 4.43
CA GLU A 191 -14.53 15.14 3.88
C GLU A 191 -13.03 15.09 3.58
N TYR A 192 -12.23 14.57 4.50
CA TYR A 192 -10.78 14.42 4.34
C TYR A 192 -10.44 13.49 3.17
N ARG A 193 -11.10 12.32 3.09
CA ARG A 193 -10.90 11.37 1.98
C ARG A 193 -11.31 11.97 0.64
N THR A 194 -12.43 12.70 0.60
CA THR A 194 -12.88 13.42 -0.61
C THR A 194 -11.85 14.48 -1.04
N ALA A 195 -11.31 15.26 -0.10
CA ALA A 195 -10.29 16.28 -0.39
C ALA A 195 -9.00 15.66 -0.95
N ARG A 196 -8.65 14.44 -0.51
CA ARG A 196 -7.55 13.65 -1.07
C ARG A 196 -7.82 13.05 -2.45
N LYS A 197 -9.07 13.12 -2.92
CA LYS A 197 -9.57 12.43 -4.12
C LYS A 197 -9.51 10.90 -3.98
N ASP A 198 -9.64 10.41 -2.75
CA ASP A 198 -9.87 8.99 -2.50
C ASP A 198 -11.29 8.64 -2.99
N THR A 199 -11.47 7.42 -3.49
CA THR A 199 -12.72 6.97 -4.12
C THR A 199 -13.23 5.69 -3.49
N ASN A 200 -14.50 5.35 -3.73
CA ASN A 200 -15.13 4.12 -3.26
C ASN A 200 -15.03 3.94 -1.74
N LEU A 201 -15.18 5.03 -0.98
CA LEU A 201 -15.18 4.97 0.48
C LEU A 201 -16.40 4.21 0.98
N ILE A 202 -16.17 3.14 1.74
CA ILE A 202 -17.17 2.43 2.52
C ILE A 202 -16.65 2.42 3.96
N MET A 203 -17.39 3.03 4.87
CA MET A 203 -17.02 3.12 6.28
C MET A 203 -18.06 2.36 7.11
N GLY A 204 -17.61 1.29 7.78
CA GLY A 204 -18.42 0.55 8.73
C GLY A 204 -18.72 1.39 9.98
N ARG A 205 -19.74 0.98 10.73
CA ARG A 205 -20.07 1.57 12.03
C ARG A 205 -19.19 0.97 13.11
N TRP A 206 -18.91 1.74 14.16
CA TRP A 206 -18.25 1.21 15.35
C TRP A 206 -19.11 0.13 16.03
N HIS A 207 -18.49 -0.98 16.40
CA HIS A 207 -19.12 -2.06 17.15
C HIS A 207 -18.12 -2.72 18.12
N ALA A 208 -18.62 -3.42 19.14
CA ALA A 208 -17.77 -4.24 20.01
C ALA A 208 -17.30 -5.51 19.28
N ALA A 209 -16.19 -6.09 19.71
CA ALA A 209 -15.68 -7.39 19.27
C ALA A 209 -15.25 -8.20 20.50
N ASP A 210 -15.43 -9.52 20.47
CA ASP A 210 -15.12 -10.38 21.61
C ASP A 210 -13.60 -10.49 21.86
N GLU A 211 -12.79 -10.26 20.83
CA GLU A 211 -11.33 -10.42 20.85
C GLU A 211 -10.57 -9.18 21.35
N TYR A 212 -11.20 -8.01 21.34
CA TYR A 212 -10.56 -6.71 21.59
C TYR A 212 -11.36 -5.90 22.61
N ASP A 213 -10.67 -5.05 23.37
CA ASP A 213 -11.34 -4.03 24.16
C ASP A 213 -11.92 -2.93 23.25
N GLY A 214 -12.63 -1.97 23.83
CA GLY A 214 -13.15 -0.82 23.09
C GLY A 214 -14.08 -1.17 21.93
N GLN A 215 -13.88 -0.49 20.80
CA GLN A 215 -14.70 -0.64 19.60
C GLN A 215 -13.83 -0.83 18.38
N VAL A 216 -14.34 -1.58 17.40
CA VAL A 216 -13.71 -1.79 16.09
C VAL A 216 -14.63 -1.40 14.95
N ARG A 217 -14.05 -1.13 13.78
CA ARG A 217 -14.77 -1.02 12.50
C ARG A 217 -13.83 -1.29 11.32
N GLU A 218 -14.42 -1.60 10.17
CA GLU A 218 -13.71 -1.72 8.90
C GLU A 218 -14.00 -0.52 7.99
N VAL A 219 -12.98 -0.04 7.31
CA VAL A 219 -13.08 1.01 6.30
C VAL A 219 -12.37 0.55 5.03
N THR A 220 -13.02 0.72 3.87
CA THR A 220 -12.42 0.43 2.57
C THR A 220 -12.48 1.64 1.67
N PHE A 221 -11.44 1.86 0.87
CA PHE A 221 -11.37 2.97 -0.09
C PHE A 221 -10.27 2.68 -1.13
N ARG A 222 -10.23 3.47 -2.20
CA ARG A 222 -9.13 3.50 -3.17
C ARG A 222 -8.40 4.84 -3.07
N THR A 223 -7.08 4.80 -2.97
CA THR A 223 -6.23 5.98 -2.84
C THR A 223 -5.11 6.00 -3.88
N LEU A 224 -4.56 7.18 -4.13
CA LEU A 224 -3.37 7.38 -4.95
C LEU A 224 -2.15 6.77 -4.26
N CYS A 225 -1.39 5.94 -4.98
CA CYS A 225 -0.11 5.46 -4.50
C CYS A 225 1.02 6.22 -5.20
N ASN A 226 1.83 6.93 -4.42
CA ASN A 226 2.87 7.81 -4.96
C ASN A 226 4.20 7.06 -5.21
N SER A 227 4.27 5.79 -4.85
CA SER A 227 5.47 4.98 -4.98
C SER A 227 5.76 4.64 -6.45
N PRO A 228 6.98 4.91 -6.95
CA PRO A 228 7.45 4.49 -8.26
C PRO A 228 7.41 2.97 -8.51
N MET A 229 7.18 2.15 -7.49
CA MET A 229 7.11 0.70 -7.63
C MET A 229 5.68 0.16 -7.67
N CYS A 230 4.68 1.01 -7.46
CA CYS A 230 3.27 0.62 -7.32
C CYS A 230 2.42 1.08 -8.51
N PRO A 231 1.26 0.46 -8.76
CA PRO A 231 0.23 1.06 -9.60
C PRO A 231 -0.17 2.45 -9.07
N PRO A 232 -0.69 3.36 -9.93
CA PRO A 232 -1.02 4.73 -9.51
C PRO A 232 -2.13 4.80 -8.46
N TYR A 233 -2.93 3.73 -8.32
CA TYR A 233 -3.97 3.61 -7.32
C TYR A 233 -3.86 2.25 -6.64
N THR A 234 -4.20 2.20 -5.36
CA THR A 234 -4.38 0.95 -4.63
C THR A 234 -5.71 0.95 -3.87
N GLY A 235 -6.38 -0.19 -3.87
CA GLY A 235 -7.39 -0.49 -2.86
C GLY A 235 -6.74 -0.61 -1.49
N ILE A 236 -7.42 -0.11 -0.47
CA ILE A 236 -7.06 -0.23 0.95
C ILE A 236 -8.24 -0.84 1.70
N THR A 237 -7.93 -1.83 2.54
CA THR A 237 -8.77 -2.21 3.68
C THR A 237 -8.07 -1.74 4.95
N GLU A 238 -8.79 -1.02 5.79
CA GLU A 238 -8.31 -0.44 7.04
C GLU A 238 -9.22 -0.91 8.17
N TRP A 239 -8.69 -1.70 9.09
CA TRP A 239 -9.35 -2.03 10.35
C TRP A 239 -8.95 -1.00 11.39
N GLN A 240 -9.93 -0.45 12.08
CA GLN A 240 -9.75 0.56 13.10
C GLN A 240 -10.20 0.01 14.45
N HIS A 241 -9.49 0.41 15.49
CA HIS A 241 -9.76 0.08 16.89
C HIS A 241 -9.65 1.34 17.73
N ALA A 242 -10.58 1.55 18.66
CA ALA A 242 -10.61 2.73 19.51
C ALA A 242 -10.98 2.37 20.95
N VAL A 243 -10.19 2.87 21.89
CA VAL A 243 -10.43 2.76 23.33
C VAL A 243 -10.39 4.16 23.93
N LEU A 244 -11.55 4.65 24.36
CA LEU A 244 -11.66 5.86 25.17
C LEU A 244 -11.78 5.44 26.64
N SER A 245 -10.93 5.98 27.51
CA SER A 245 -10.96 5.69 28.94
C SER A 245 -12.30 6.10 29.56
N ALA A 246 -12.70 5.43 30.65
CA ALA A 246 -13.97 5.72 31.33
C ALA A 246 -14.07 7.17 31.84
N ASP A 247 -12.95 7.77 32.23
CA ASP A 247 -12.84 9.18 32.64
C ASP A 247 -12.70 10.15 31.45
N LYS A 248 -12.67 9.61 30.22
CA LYS A 248 -12.62 10.33 28.95
C LYS A 248 -11.35 11.17 28.73
N LYS A 249 -10.31 10.91 29.52
CA LYS A 249 -9.03 11.65 29.44
C LYS A 249 -8.05 11.04 28.45
N THR A 250 -8.11 9.74 28.22
CA THR A 250 -7.15 9.03 27.36
C THR A 250 -7.87 8.36 26.21
N LEU A 251 -7.35 8.54 24.99
CA LEU A 251 -7.81 7.87 23.78
C LEU A 251 -6.64 7.11 23.14
N VAL A 252 -6.84 5.82 22.90
CA VAL A 252 -5.99 5.02 22.03
C VAL A 252 -6.77 4.74 20.76
N PHE A 253 -6.25 5.17 19.62
CA PHE A 253 -6.81 4.88 18.30
C PHE A 253 -5.78 4.18 17.44
N GLU A 254 -6.12 2.98 16.97
CA GLU A 254 -5.21 2.08 16.29
C GLU A 254 -5.77 1.69 14.93
N THR A 255 -4.87 1.52 13.95
CA THR A 255 -5.26 1.06 12.63
C THR A 255 -4.31 0.00 12.10
N VAL A 256 -4.88 -0.98 11.40
CA VAL A 256 -4.17 -1.94 10.56
C VAL A 256 -4.63 -1.72 9.12
N LYS A 257 -3.72 -1.33 8.23
CA LYS A 257 -4.01 -1.07 6.82
C LYS A 257 -3.37 -2.15 5.95
N GLN A 258 -4.18 -2.76 5.08
CA GLN A 258 -3.72 -3.63 4.01
C GLN A 258 -3.95 -2.97 2.65
N ALA A 259 -2.86 -2.77 1.91
CA ALA A 259 -2.92 -2.36 0.52
C ALA A 259 -3.02 -3.59 -0.38
N HIS A 260 -3.86 -3.52 -1.42
CA HIS A 260 -4.23 -4.69 -2.24
C HIS A 260 -3.50 -4.75 -3.59
N ASP A 261 -3.23 -3.60 -4.21
CA ASP A 261 -2.72 -3.56 -5.59
C ASP A 261 -1.19 -3.36 -5.67
N VAL A 262 -0.52 -3.22 -4.51
CA VAL A 262 0.93 -2.96 -4.43
C VAL A 262 1.75 -4.26 -4.49
N PRO A 263 3.01 -4.22 -4.94
CA PRO A 263 3.90 -5.38 -4.84
C PRO A 263 4.00 -5.88 -3.40
N PHE A 264 3.91 -7.19 -3.20
CA PHE A 264 3.92 -7.82 -1.87
C PHE A 264 2.76 -7.41 -0.95
N ALA A 265 1.66 -6.90 -1.49
CA ALA A 265 0.43 -6.54 -0.76
C ALA A 265 -0.01 -7.54 0.33
N SER A 266 0.11 -8.84 0.07
CA SER A 266 -0.28 -9.89 1.02
C SER A 266 0.78 -10.23 2.07
N TYR A 267 1.97 -9.63 2.00
CA TYR A 267 3.13 -9.97 2.85
C TYR A 267 3.26 -9.04 4.04
N PHE A 268 2.61 -7.87 3.99
CA PHE A 268 2.75 -6.87 5.02
C PHE A 268 1.45 -6.12 5.27
N GLU A 269 1.39 -5.51 6.45
CA GLU A 269 0.35 -4.60 6.90
C GLU A 269 1.02 -3.37 7.51
N VAL A 270 0.39 -2.21 7.37
CA VAL A 270 0.83 -0.97 8.01
C VAL A 270 0.04 -0.79 9.29
N HIS A 271 0.74 -0.71 10.42
CA HIS A 271 0.14 -0.50 11.73
C HIS A 271 0.37 0.94 12.15
N CYS A 272 -0.63 1.55 12.79
CA CYS A 272 -0.51 2.88 13.37
C CYS A 272 -1.21 2.92 14.72
N LYS A 273 -0.65 3.70 15.65
CA LYS A 273 -1.20 3.98 16.97
C LYS A 273 -1.17 5.48 17.23
N TRP A 274 -2.31 5.99 17.66
CA TRP A 274 -2.48 7.33 18.21
C TRP A 274 -2.71 7.16 19.70
N SER A 275 -1.89 7.84 20.51
CA SER A 275 -2.05 7.90 21.95
C SER A 275 -2.32 9.35 22.33
N LEU A 276 -3.51 9.61 22.87
CA LEU A 276 -3.91 10.95 23.29
C LEU A 276 -4.17 11.01 24.78
N GLU A 277 -3.66 12.04 25.43
CA GLU A 277 -3.83 12.27 26.86
C GLU A 277 -4.25 13.73 27.11
N THR A 278 -5.43 13.91 27.68
CA THR A 278 -6.00 15.22 28.02
C THR A 278 -5.19 15.84 29.15
N ASN A 279 -4.55 16.97 28.87
CA ASN A 279 -3.70 17.69 29.83
C ASN A 279 -4.39 18.94 30.40
N SER A 280 -5.47 19.42 29.77
CA SER A 280 -6.29 20.53 30.26
C SER A 280 -7.74 20.39 29.79
N ASN A 281 -8.61 21.31 30.18
CA ASN A 281 -10.02 21.32 29.73
C ASN A 281 -10.18 21.59 28.21
N SER A 282 -9.14 22.04 27.53
CA SER A 282 -9.18 22.41 26.11
C SER A 282 -8.00 21.90 25.30
N SER A 283 -7.20 20.98 25.83
CA SER A 283 -6.04 20.44 25.13
C SER A 283 -5.70 19.00 25.51
N CYS A 284 -5.04 18.31 24.59
CA CYS A 284 -4.45 17.00 24.82
C CYS A 284 -3.08 16.89 24.13
N ASN A 285 -2.20 16.08 24.71
CA ASN A 285 -0.99 15.61 24.04
C ASN A 285 -1.38 14.51 23.06
N VAL A 286 -0.77 14.49 21.88
CA VAL A 286 -0.97 13.47 20.85
C VAL A 286 0.38 12.92 20.45
N ASP A 287 0.55 11.60 20.59
CA ASP A 287 1.70 10.85 20.08
C ASP A 287 1.21 9.88 19.00
N ILE A 288 1.88 9.87 17.84
CA ILE A 288 1.54 8.99 16.73
C ILE A 288 2.76 8.17 16.34
N LYS A 289 2.56 6.86 16.33
CA LYS A 289 3.56 5.88 15.88
C LYS A 289 3.03 5.10 14.68
N VAL A 290 3.93 4.78 13.76
CA VAL A 290 3.64 4.00 12.55
C VAL A 290 4.72 2.96 12.34
N GLY A 291 4.34 1.78 11.85
CA GLY A 291 5.26 0.71 11.53
C GLY A 291 4.69 -0.21 10.46
N VAL A 292 5.56 -1.07 9.92
CA VAL A 292 5.15 -2.10 8.96
C VAL A 292 5.41 -3.47 9.57
N HIS A 293 4.33 -4.24 9.72
CA HIS A 293 4.41 -5.63 10.12
C HIS A 293 4.50 -6.51 8.87
N PHE A 294 5.46 -7.41 8.84
CA PHE A 294 5.61 -8.37 7.75
C PHE A 294 5.12 -9.75 8.19
N LYS A 295 4.01 -10.18 7.61
CA LYS A 295 3.46 -11.54 7.70
C LYS A 295 4.37 -12.56 7.03
N LYS A 296 5.12 -12.13 6.01
CA LYS A 296 6.08 -12.95 5.26
C LYS A 296 7.34 -12.16 4.98
N TRP A 297 8.49 -12.83 4.94
CA TRP A 297 9.74 -12.20 4.55
C TRP A 297 9.75 -11.83 3.06
N CYS A 298 10.30 -10.66 2.72
CA CYS A 298 10.58 -10.27 1.33
C CYS A 298 11.83 -9.40 1.24
N LEU A 299 12.56 -9.48 0.12
CA LEU A 299 13.80 -8.75 -0.11
C LEU A 299 13.64 -7.23 -0.04
N MET A 300 12.44 -6.71 -0.31
CA MET A 300 12.15 -5.27 -0.28
C MET A 300 11.69 -4.77 1.08
N GLN A 301 11.79 -5.55 2.15
CA GLN A 301 11.34 -5.17 3.50
C GLN A 301 11.82 -3.79 3.92
N SER A 302 13.12 -3.49 3.76
CA SER A 302 13.68 -2.19 4.13
C SER A 302 13.05 -1.04 3.33
N LYS A 303 12.95 -1.18 2.00
CA LYS A 303 12.34 -0.18 1.11
C LYS A 303 10.84 -0.01 1.36
N ILE A 304 10.12 -1.09 1.66
CA ILE A 304 8.69 -1.05 1.99
C ILE A 304 8.49 -0.36 3.33
N ARG A 305 9.30 -0.67 4.36
CA ARG A 305 9.28 0.01 5.66
C ARG A 305 9.50 1.52 5.48
N GLU A 306 10.61 1.89 4.84
CA GLU A 306 10.97 3.29 4.63
C GLU A 306 9.90 4.03 3.81
N GLY A 307 9.46 3.43 2.70
CA GLY A 307 8.44 4.00 1.82
C GLY A 307 7.10 4.22 2.54
N ALA A 308 6.59 3.19 3.22
CA ALA A 308 5.33 3.27 3.94
C ALA A 308 5.39 4.27 5.10
N VAL A 309 6.46 4.26 5.90
CA VAL A 309 6.62 5.22 7.01
C VAL A 309 6.73 6.66 6.49
N ASN A 310 7.48 6.89 5.41
CA ASN A 310 7.61 8.24 4.83
C ASN A 310 6.31 8.74 4.19
N GLU A 311 5.57 7.86 3.51
CA GLU A 311 4.25 8.19 2.95
C GLU A 311 3.25 8.51 4.06
N ASN A 312 3.19 7.70 5.12
CA ASN A 312 2.35 7.97 6.28
C ASN A 312 2.73 9.28 6.99
N LYS A 313 4.03 9.59 7.16
CA LYS A 313 4.47 10.88 7.73
C LYS A 313 3.88 12.08 6.97
N LYS A 314 3.89 12.02 5.64
CA LYS A 314 3.34 13.08 4.79
C LYS A 314 1.81 13.13 4.88
N GLU A 315 1.16 11.97 4.84
CA GLU A 315 -0.30 11.86 4.98
C GLU A 315 -0.78 12.40 6.32
N PHE A 316 -0.16 11.98 7.42
CA PHE A 316 -0.53 12.41 8.76
C PHE A 316 -0.33 13.90 8.95
N LYS A 317 0.74 14.50 8.42
CA LYS A 317 0.89 15.97 8.46
C LYS A 317 -0.34 16.68 7.86
N ILE A 318 -0.74 16.29 6.66
CA ILE A 318 -1.91 16.88 5.97
C ILE A 318 -3.21 16.58 6.73
N MET A 319 -3.36 15.37 7.27
CA MET A 319 -4.56 14.98 8.03
C MET A 319 -4.68 15.75 9.34
N LEU A 320 -3.57 15.96 10.05
CA LEU A 320 -3.54 16.67 11.33
C LEU A 320 -3.83 18.15 11.12
N ASP A 321 -3.30 18.76 10.06
CA ASP A 321 -3.64 20.14 9.70
C ASP A 321 -5.15 20.27 9.41
N ALA A 322 -5.71 19.36 8.61
CA ALA A 322 -7.15 19.32 8.33
C ALA A 322 -7.99 19.08 9.60
N ALA A 323 -7.54 18.19 10.48
CA ALA A 323 -8.20 17.88 11.74
C ALA A 323 -8.22 19.11 12.67
N ARG A 324 -7.11 19.83 12.79
CA ARG A 324 -7.05 21.08 13.58
C ARG A 324 -8.04 22.12 13.06
N SER A 325 -8.06 22.35 11.75
CA SER A 325 -9.03 23.27 11.14
C SER A 325 -10.48 22.83 11.38
N TYR A 326 -10.76 21.54 11.22
CA TYR A 326 -12.09 20.98 11.43
C TYR A 326 -12.54 21.14 12.90
N ILE A 327 -11.69 20.77 13.86
CA ILE A 327 -11.97 20.89 15.29
C ILE A 327 -12.22 22.34 15.68
N ASN A 328 -11.37 23.27 15.26
CA ASN A 328 -11.55 24.69 15.54
C ASN A 328 -12.90 25.20 15.04
N SER A 329 -13.33 24.79 13.83
CA SER A 329 -14.63 25.19 13.28
C SER A 329 -15.81 24.68 14.12
N LYS A 330 -15.72 23.47 14.68
CA LYS A 330 -16.77 22.88 15.53
C LYS A 330 -16.82 23.51 16.91
N THR A 331 -15.68 23.89 17.47
CA THR A 331 -15.60 24.56 18.78
C THR A 331 -16.16 25.98 18.69
N SER A 332 -15.77 26.77 17.68
CA SER A 332 -16.29 28.13 17.48
C SER A 332 -17.80 28.17 17.23
N ASN A 333 -18.36 27.23 16.46
CA ASN A 333 -19.81 27.18 16.23
C ASN A 333 -20.59 26.88 17.52
N ARG A 334 -20.05 26.05 18.42
CA ARG A 334 -20.68 25.79 19.72
C ARG A 334 -20.61 26.98 20.67
N GLU A 335 -19.53 27.75 20.64
CA GLU A 335 -19.45 29.00 21.42
C GLU A 335 -20.52 29.99 20.96
N ILE A 336 -20.76 30.12 19.66
CA ILE A 336 -21.83 30.98 19.11
C ILE A 336 -23.23 30.48 19.50
N GLU A 337 -23.49 29.16 19.42
CA GLU A 337 -24.77 28.57 19.85
C GLU A 337 -25.03 28.77 21.36
N ASN A 338 -23.99 28.74 22.19
CA ASN A 338 -24.10 28.97 23.64
C ASN A 338 -24.26 30.46 24.03
N ILE A 339 -23.98 31.40 23.11
CA ILE A 339 -24.12 32.85 23.34
C ILE A 339 -25.50 33.37 22.88
N ALA A 340 -26.24 32.60 22.07
CA ALA A 340 -27.59 32.98 21.66
C ALA A 340 -28.53 32.97 22.88
N PRO A 341 -29.13 34.12 23.29
CA PRO A 341 -29.99 34.15 24.46
C PRO A 341 -31.24 33.32 24.19
N SER A 342 -31.53 32.38 25.10
CA SER A 342 -32.83 31.71 25.20
C SER A 342 -33.90 32.78 25.25
N SER A 343 -34.63 32.96 24.15
CA SER A 343 -35.72 33.92 24.07
C SER A 343 -36.77 33.50 25.09
N ILE A 344 -36.91 34.33 26.13
CA ILE A 344 -37.95 34.22 27.15
C ILE A 344 -39.29 34.27 26.43
N VAL A 345 -40.04 33.17 26.49
CA VAL A 345 -41.47 33.16 26.19
C VAL A 345 -42.14 33.80 27.41
N ILE A 346 -42.67 35.01 27.24
CA ILE A 346 -43.60 35.65 28.17
C ILE A 346 -44.98 35.02 27.97
#